data_AF-A0A8H3BEP4-F1
#
_entry.id   AF-A0A8H3BEP4-F1
#
_cell.length_a   1.000
_cell.length_b   1.000
_cell.length_c   1.000
_cell.angle_alpha   90.00
_cell.angle_beta   90.00
_cell.angle_gamma   90.00
#
_symmetry.space_group_name_H-M   'P 1'
#
loop_
_entity.id
_entity.type
_entity.pdbx_description
1 polymer ?
#
loop_
_entity_poly.entity_id
_entity_poly.type
_entity_poly.pdbx_seq_one_letter_code
_entity_poly.pdbx_strand_id
1 'polypeptide(L)'
;MATPTPLPPLGNLFQGVEAARTAYERILPVENENPVLIRILGWMLIHAPNVHGRAYVAQGINQCLNSSKIIELGKHHFQYFVKYFKVTANKPTQSSHPSRPSIDTLRDLILDSLDELPANHSQAEDRALVRDNYRCQLTGRLDSKA
;
A
#
# COMPACT_ATOMS: atom_id res chain seq x y z
N MET A 1 10.36 8.71 -24.60
CA MET A 1 9.68 7.92 -23.56
C MET A 1 10.25 6.51 -23.62
N ALA A 2 10.84 6.01 -22.53
CA ALA A 2 11.41 4.66 -22.52
C ALA A 2 10.29 3.63 -22.78
N THR A 3 10.48 2.78 -23.77
CA THR A 3 9.55 1.67 -24.04
C THR A 3 9.62 0.70 -22.86
N PRO A 4 8.47 0.26 -22.30
CA PRO A 4 8.49 -0.68 -21.20
C PRO A 4 9.22 -1.96 -21.63
N THR A 5 10.08 -2.48 -20.76
CA THR A 5 10.90 -3.66 -21.04
C THR A 5 9.99 -4.90 -21.22
N PRO A 6 10.13 -5.64 -22.34
CA PRO A 6 9.36 -6.86 -22.58
C PRO A 6 9.71 -7.96 -21.58
N LEU A 7 8.79 -8.92 -21.42
CA LEU A 7 9.07 -10.09 -20.60
C LEU A 7 10.19 -10.94 -21.25
N PRO A 8 11.20 -11.39 -20.48
CA PRO A 8 12.20 -12.30 -21.01
C PRO A 8 11.57 -13.66 -21.36
N PRO A 9 12.12 -14.38 -22.35
CA PRO A 9 11.67 -15.73 -22.68
C PRO A 9 11.86 -16.67 -21.48
N LEU A 10 11.04 -17.72 -21.41
CA LEU A 10 11.01 -18.63 -20.26
C LEU A 10 12.39 -19.24 -19.93
N GLY A 11 13.10 -19.82 -20.90
CA GLY A 11 14.43 -20.41 -20.70
C GLY A 11 14.57 -21.20 -19.38
N ASN A 12 15.59 -20.84 -18.60
CA ASN A 12 15.87 -21.40 -17.27
C ASN A 12 15.18 -20.64 -16.12
N LEU A 13 14.28 -19.68 -16.42
CA LEU A 13 13.53 -18.98 -15.39
C LEU A 13 12.66 -19.97 -14.60
N PHE A 14 12.65 -19.79 -13.29
CA PHE A 14 11.88 -20.61 -12.34
C PHE A 14 12.21 -22.11 -12.36
N GLN A 15 13.42 -22.49 -12.76
CA GLN A 15 13.86 -23.89 -12.64
C GLN A 15 13.73 -24.36 -11.19
N GLY A 16 13.04 -25.49 -10.97
CA GLY A 16 12.75 -26.03 -9.64
C GLY A 16 11.58 -25.35 -8.90
N VAL A 17 10.89 -24.39 -9.54
CA VAL A 17 9.71 -23.70 -8.96
C VAL A 17 8.53 -23.80 -9.93
N GLU A 18 7.97 -25.02 -10.02
CA GLU A 18 6.94 -25.38 -11.02
C GLU A 18 5.75 -24.42 -11.04
N ALA A 19 5.20 -24.05 -9.88
CA ALA A 19 4.04 -23.15 -9.83
C ALA A 19 4.33 -21.80 -10.50
N ALA A 20 5.52 -21.23 -10.29
CA ALA A 20 5.93 -19.97 -10.91
C ALA A 20 6.24 -20.15 -12.39
N ARG A 21 6.83 -21.29 -12.77
CA ARG A 21 7.11 -21.63 -14.16
C ARG A 21 5.82 -21.75 -14.98
N THR A 22 4.85 -22.53 -14.50
CA THR A 22 3.52 -22.67 -15.11
C THR A 22 2.81 -21.32 -15.21
N ALA A 23 2.87 -20.50 -14.16
CA ALA A 23 2.28 -19.17 -14.19
C ALA A 23 2.92 -18.28 -15.27
N TYR A 24 4.25 -18.32 -15.37
CA TYR A 24 4.98 -17.53 -16.36
C TYR A 24 4.70 -17.99 -17.80
N GLU A 25 4.60 -19.30 -18.03
CA GLU A 25 4.19 -19.89 -19.31
C GLU A 25 2.80 -19.43 -19.75
N ARG A 26 1.85 -19.29 -18.80
CA ARG A 26 0.48 -18.82 -19.10
C ARG A 26 0.44 -17.35 -19.51
N ILE A 27 1.30 -16.49 -18.97
CA ILE A 27 1.24 -15.04 -19.23
C ILE A 27 2.05 -14.60 -20.46
N LEU A 28 3.11 -15.33 -20.82
CA LEU A 28 3.95 -15.01 -21.99
C LEU A 28 3.15 -14.80 -23.29
N PRO A 29 2.25 -15.72 -23.72
CA PRO A 29 1.49 -15.52 -24.96
C PRO A 29 0.47 -14.38 -24.88
N VAL A 30 0.04 -14.02 -23.66
CA VAL A 30 -0.97 -12.99 -23.40
C VAL A 30 -0.34 -11.58 -23.35
N GLU A 31 0.99 -11.46 -23.32
CA GLU A 31 1.69 -10.18 -23.17
C GLU A 31 1.22 -9.13 -24.18
N ASN A 32 1.02 -9.51 -25.44
CA ASN A 32 0.63 -8.58 -26.49
C ASN A 32 -0.83 -8.10 -26.38
N GLU A 33 -1.70 -8.82 -25.68
CA GLU A 33 -3.09 -8.39 -25.45
C GLU A 33 -3.14 -7.16 -24.53
N ASN A 34 -2.30 -7.13 -23.50
CA ASN A 34 -2.15 -5.96 -22.63
C ASN A 34 -0.73 -5.87 -22.02
N PRO A 35 0.23 -5.25 -22.73
CA PRO A 35 1.63 -5.31 -22.34
C PRO A 35 1.90 -4.81 -20.93
N VAL A 36 1.27 -3.70 -20.53
CA VAL A 36 1.51 -3.10 -19.22
C VAL A 36 1.05 -4.01 -18.09
N LEU A 37 -0.17 -4.53 -18.16
CA LEU A 37 -0.76 -5.32 -17.09
C LEU A 37 -0.12 -6.70 -16.98
N ILE A 38 0.20 -7.33 -18.10
CA ILE A 38 0.85 -8.63 -18.13
C ILE A 38 2.30 -8.54 -17.65
N ARG A 39 3.02 -7.49 -18.05
CA ARG A 39 4.40 -7.27 -17.56
C ARG A 39 4.46 -7.05 -16.07
N ILE A 40 3.47 -6.39 -15.46
CA ILE A 40 3.40 -6.25 -14.00
C ILE A 40 3.42 -7.64 -13.34
N LEU A 41 2.59 -8.57 -13.80
CA LEU A 41 2.54 -9.93 -13.26
C LEU A 41 3.87 -10.68 -13.47
N GLY A 42 4.44 -10.62 -14.68
CA GLY A 42 5.70 -11.30 -14.98
C GLY A 42 6.88 -10.74 -14.18
N TRP A 43 7.00 -9.42 -14.06
CA TRP A 43 8.05 -8.80 -13.24
C TRP A 43 7.84 -9.04 -11.74
N MET A 44 6.60 -9.13 -11.27
CA MET A 44 6.30 -9.55 -9.90
C MET A 44 6.76 -10.99 -9.62
N LEU A 45 6.63 -11.92 -10.58
CA LEU A 45 7.17 -13.27 -10.43
C LEU A 45 8.71 -13.28 -10.37
N ILE A 46 9.36 -12.55 -11.29
CA ILE A 46 10.82 -12.49 -11.42
C ILE A 46 11.45 -11.84 -10.18
N HIS A 47 10.92 -10.70 -9.75
CA HIS A 47 11.49 -9.87 -8.69
C HIS A 47 10.79 -10.01 -7.33
N ALA A 48 9.93 -11.00 -7.15
CA ALA A 48 9.33 -11.27 -5.85
C ALA A 48 10.43 -11.36 -4.77
N PRO A 49 10.35 -10.56 -3.69
CA PRO A 49 11.42 -10.46 -2.69
C PRO A 49 11.54 -11.72 -1.82
N ASN A 50 10.51 -12.58 -1.81
CA ASN A 50 10.51 -13.84 -1.10
C ASN A 50 9.67 -14.90 -1.83
N VAL A 51 9.87 -16.15 -1.43
CA VAL A 51 9.23 -17.32 -2.05
C VAL A 51 7.70 -17.28 -1.90
N HIS A 52 7.19 -16.83 -0.75
CA HIS A 52 5.75 -16.73 -0.49
C HIS A 52 5.06 -15.72 -1.42
N GLY A 53 5.67 -14.56 -1.63
CA GLY A 53 5.16 -13.54 -2.56
C GLY A 53 5.15 -14.05 -4.00
N ARG A 54 6.20 -14.77 -4.41
CA ARG A 54 6.23 -15.42 -5.73
C ARG A 54 5.11 -16.46 -5.86
N ALA A 55 4.97 -17.32 -4.84
CA ALA A 55 3.95 -18.36 -4.82
C ALA A 55 2.53 -17.79 -4.86
N TYR A 56 2.28 -16.68 -4.15
CA TYR A 56 0.99 -15.98 -4.16
C TYR A 56 0.63 -15.47 -5.56
N VAL A 57 1.57 -14.78 -6.23
CA VAL A 57 1.36 -14.27 -7.60
C VAL A 57 1.17 -15.44 -8.58
N ALA A 58 2.00 -16.48 -8.47
CA ALA A 58 1.91 -17.67 -9.30
C ALA A 58 0.55 -18.38 -9.15
N GLN A 59 0.10 -18.57 -7.91
CA GLN A 59 -1.19 -19.17 -7.60
C GLN A 59 -2.34 -18.35 -8.20
N GLY A 60 -2.32 -17.02 -8.03
CA GLY A 60 -3.36 -16.15 -8.60
C GLY A 60 -3.45 -16.27 -10.13
N ILE A 61 -2.31 -16.32 -10.81
CA ILE A 61 -2.26 -16.52 -12.27
C ILE A 61 -2.78 -17.91 -12.67
N ASN A 62 -2.33 -18.96 -11.96
CA ASN A 62 -2.72 -20.34 -12.27
C ASN A 62 -4.21 -20.61 -12.03
N GLN A 63 -4.84 -19.89 -11.10
CA GLN A 63 -6.28 -19.97 -10.84
C GLN A 63 -7.15 -19.23 -11.87
N CYS A 64 -6.57 -18.36 -12.69
CA CYS A 64 -7.30 -17.64 -13.73
C CYS A 64 -7.72 -18.60 -14.85
N LEU A 65 -9.02 -18.67 -15.16
CA LEU A 65 -9.56 -19.58 -16.18
C LEU A 65 -9.10 -19.25 -17.61
N ASN A 66 -8.87 -17.98 -17.92
CA ASN A 66 -8.57 -17.49 -19.27
C ASN A 66 -7.77 -16.18 -19.26
N SER A 67 -7.31 -15.73 -20.43
CA SER A 67 -6.54 -14.49 -20.62
C SER A 67 -7.23 -13.25 -20.03
N SER A 68 -8.55 -13.14 -20.18
CA SER A 68 -9.32 -12.02 -19.62
C SER A 68 -9.18 -11.92 -18.10
N LYS A 69 -9.27 -13.06 -17.39
CA LYS A 69 -9.06 -13.11 -15.94
C LYS A 69 -7.62 -12.82 -15.53
N ILE A 70 -6.63 -13.22 -16.34
CA ILE A 70 -5.22 -12.86 -16.12
C ILE A 70 -5.04 -11.34 -16.25
N ILE A 71 -5.64 -10.71 -17.26
CA ILE A 71 -5.59 -9.26 -17.46
C ILE A 71 -6.28 -8.53 -16.29
N GLU A 72 -7.42 -9.03 -15.81
CA GLU A 72 -8.12 -8.50 -14.63
C GLU A 72 -7.23 -8.56 -13.38
N LEU A 73 -6.53 -9.67 -13.15
CA LEU A 73 -5.56 -9.81 -12.07
C LEU A 73 -4.40 -8.81 -12.19
N GLY A 74 -3.88 -8.59 -13.40
CA GLY A 74 -2.87 -7.58 -13.68
C GLY A 74 -3.37 -6.17 -13.39
N LYS A 75 -4.63 -5.86 -13.77
CA LYS A 75 -5.30 -4.59 -13.47
C LYS A 75 -5.43 -4.36 -11.96
N HIS A 76 -5.82 -5.39 -11.21
CA HIS A 76 -5.91 -5.32 -9.75
C HIS A 76 -4.58 -4.94 -9.12
N HIS A 77 -3.48 -5.61 -9.51
CA HIS A 77 -2.14 -5.29 -9.02
C HIS A 77 -1.69 -3.89 -9.46
N PHE A 78 -1.98 -3.48 -10.69
CA PHE A 78 -1.68 -2.13 -11.14
C PHE A 78 -2.39 -1.06 -10.28
N GLN A 79 -3.68 -1.27 -9.99
CA GLN A 79 -4.51 -0.31 -9.26
C GLN A 79 -4.15 -0.22 -7.77
N TYR A 80 -3.94 -1.35 -7.10
CA TYR A 80 -3.83 -1.38 -5.65
C TYR A 80 -2.39 -1.55 -5.14
N PHE A 81 -1.47 -2.05 -5.98
CA PHE A 81 -0.07 -2.19 -5.62
C PHE A 81 0.78 -1.11 -6.30
N VAL A 82 0.87 -1.14 -7.64
CA VAL A 82 1.77 -0.24 -8.38
C VAL A 82 1.38 1.23 -8.22
N LYS A 83 0.10 1.58 -8.43
CA LYS A 83 -0.37 2.96 -8.27
C LYS A 83 -0.20 3.46 -6.83
N TYR A 84 -0.45 2.62 -5.84
CA TYR A 84 -0.23 2.99 -4.43
C TYR A 84 1.22 3.43 -4.21
N PHE A 85 2.18 2.60 -4.61
CA PHE A 85 3.60 2.92 -4.43
C PHE A 85 4.06 4.12 -5.27
N LYS A 86 3.47 4.36 -6.45
CA LYS A 86 3.73 5.58 -7.22
C LYS A 86 3.22 6.83 -6.50
N VAL A 87 2.03 6.77 -5.92
CA VAL A 87 1.46 7.90 -5.16
C VAL A 87 2.30 8.17 -3.91
N THR A 88 2.73 7.14 -3.19
CA THR A 88 3.57 7.33 -1.99
C THR A 88 4.98 7.78 -2.31
N ALA A 89 5.60 7.29 -3.40
CA ALA A 89 6.93 7.73 -3.84
C ALA A 89 6.94 9.20 -4.29
N ASN A 90 5.81 9.70 -4.80
CA ASN A 90 5.64 11.09 -5.21
C ASN A 90 5.24 12.01 -4.04
N LYS A 91 5.09 11.50 -2.82
CA LYS A 91 5.00 12.39 -1.65
C LYS A 91 6.37 13.03 -1.51
N PRO A 92 6.45 14.38 -1.38
CA PRO A 92 7.74 15.03 -1.22
C PRO A 92 8.45 14.39 -0.03
N THR A 93 9.64 13.85 -0.27
CA THR A 93 10.60 13.55 0.79
C THR A 93 10.62 14.76 1.70
N GLN A 94 10.48 14.54 3.01
CA GLN A 94 10.45 15.64 3.96
C GLN A 94 11.64 16.57 3.68
N SER A 95 11.35 17.85 3.47
CA SER A 95 12.34 18.88 3.20
C SER A 95 13.49 18.78 4.20
N SER A 96 14.73 18.60 3.71
CA SER A 96 15.96 18.64 4.51
C SER A 96 16.43 20.09 4.75
N HIS A 97 15.49 21.04 4.77
CA HIS A 97 15.83 22.44 4.96
C HIS A 97 16.33 22.65 6.41
N PRO A 98 17.47 23.34 6.62
CA PRO A 98 18.09 23.49 7.93
C PRO A 98 17.22 24.21 8.98
N SER A 99 16.16 24.91 8.55
CA SER A 99 15.18 25.53 9.47
C SER A 99 14.12 24.56 10.00
N ARG A 100 14.13 23.29 9.57
CA ARG A 100 13.20 22.29 10.08
C ARG A 100 13.71 21.78 11.43
N PRO A 101 12.91 21.86 12.52
CA PRO A 101 13.29 21.29 13.80
C PRO A 101 13.54 19.79 13.65
N SER A 102 14.51 19.25 14.39
CA SER A 102 14.68 17.80 14.45
C SER A 102 13.40 17.13 14.96
N ILE A 103 13.20 15.85 14.64
CA ILE A 103 12.03 15.10 15.13
C ILE A 103 11.95 15.16 16.65
N ASP A 104 13.08 15.12 17.35
CA ASP A 104 13.15 15.21 18.80
C ASP A 104 12.73 16.59 19.28
N THR A 105 13.20 17.67 18.64
CA THR A 105 12.78 19.04 18.96
C THR A 105 11.29 19.26 18.75
N LEU A 106 10.71 18.62 17.72
CA LEU A 106 9.29 18.71 17.43
C LEU A 106 8.46 17.89 18.43
N ARG A 107 8.98 16.74 18.88
CA ARG A 107 8.40 15.96 19.97
C ARG A 107 8.39 16.74 21.27
N ASP A 108 9.51 17.37 21.62
CA ASP A 108 9.64 18.17 22.85
C ASP A 108 8.70 19.38 22.83
N LEU A 109 8.60 20.09 21.70
CA LEU A 109 7.61 21.16 21.51
C LEU A 109 6.17 20.68 21.67
N ILE A 110 5.85 19.48 21.16
CA ILE A 110 4.52 18.91 21.36
C ILE A 110 4.31 18.61 22.84
N LEU A 111 5.26 17.95 23.50
CA LEU A 111 5.17 17.60 24.92
C LEU A 111 5.06 18.83 25.82
N ASP A 112 5.81 19.89 25.54
CA ASP A 112 5.75 21.18 26.26
C ASP A 112 4.43 21.92 26.01
N SER A 113 3.78 21.67 24.87
CA SER A 113 2.51 22.29 24.52
C SER A 113 1.29 21.45 24.93
N LEU A 114 1.49 20.26 25.54
CA LEU A 114 0.42 19.49 26.14
C LEU A 114 0.12 20.04 27.53
N ASP A 115 -1.13 20.48 27.77
CA ASP A 115 -1.60 20.75 29.12
C ASP A 115 -1.42 19.52 30.01
N GLU A 116 -1.16 19.73 31.31
CA GLU A 116 -0.95 18.66 32.30
C GLU A 116 -1.95 17.52 32.12
N LEU A 117 -1.49 16.27 32.00
CA LEU A 117 -2.38 15.11 31.85
C LEU A 117 -3.46 15.09 32.95
N PRO A 118 -4.72 14.74 32.62
CA PRO A 118 -5.77 14.67 33.63
C PRO A 118 -5.41 13.60 34.67
N ALA A 119 -5.43 13.97 35.94
CA ALA A 119 -4.96 13.12 37.03
C ALA A 119 -5.94 11.98 37.38
N ASN A 120 -7.18 12.07 36.91
CA ASN A 120 -8.21 11.06 37.12
C ASN A 120 -9.27 11.08 36.00
N HIS A 121 -10.12 10.05 35.98
CA HIS A 121 -11.18 9.88 34.99
C HIS A 121 -12.12 11.09 34.92
N SER A 122 -12.52 11.65 36.07
CA SER A 122 -13.43 12.81 36.12
C SER A 122 -12.84 14.03 35.42
N GLN A 123 -11.56 14.33 35.64
CA GLN A 123 -10.89 15.44 34.96
C GLN A 123 -10.73 15.20 33.47
N ALA A 124 -10.49 13.95 33.05
CA ALA A 124 -10.42 13.60 31.63
C ALA A 124 -11.78 13.78 30.95
N GLU A 125 -12.86 13.38 31.62
CA GLU A 125 -14.25 13.55 31.17
C GLU A 125 -14.62 15.03 31.05
N ASP A 126 -14.38 15.84 32.09
CA ASP A 126 -14.69 17.29 32.06
C ASP A 126 -13.95 18.01 30.92
N ARG A 127 -12.67 17.69 30.72
CA ARG A 127 -11.87 18.28 29.63
C ARG A 127 -12.34 17.82 28.26
N ALA A 128 -12.74 16.55 28.11
CA ALA A 128 -13.32 16.05 26.86
C ALA A 128 -14.64 16.78 26.54
N LEU A 129 -15.49 17.01 27.54
CA LEU A 129 -16.73 17.78 27.38
C LEU A 129 -16.46 19.22 26.94
N VAL A 130 -15.51 19.93 27.57
CA VAL A 130 -15.13 21.29 27.17
C VAL A 130 -14.58 21.33 25.74
N ARG A 131 -13.65 20.41 25.41
CA ARG A 131 -13.07 20.27 24.06
C ARG A 131 -14.16 20.12 23.00
N ASP A 132 -15.18 19.34 23.32
CA ASP A 132 -16.25 18.98 22.41
C ASP A 132 -17.43 19.99 22.48
N ASN A 133 -17.27 21.11 23.18
CA ASN A 133 -18.30 22.13 23.46
C ASN A 133 -19.61 21.51 23.98
N TYR A 134 -19.48 20.52 24.86
CA TYR A 134 -20.55 19.71 25.42
C TYR A 134 -21.41 19.01 24.35
N ARG A 135 -20.86 18.73 23.15
CA ARG A 135 -21.61 18.07 22.06
C ARG A 135 -21.08 16.69 21.79
N CYS A 136 -21.99 15.75 21.59
CA CYS A 136 -21.67 14.43 21.07
C CYS A 136 -21.02 14.55 19.69
N GLN A 137 -19.81 14.02 19.53
CA GLN A 137 -19.05 14.10 18.27
C GLN A 137 -19.71 13.38 17.08
N LEU A 138 -20.66 12.47 17.34
CA LEU A 138 -21.36 11.73 16.29
C LEU A 138 -22.69 12.39 15.88
N THR A 139 -23.42 12.96 16.84
CA THR A 139 -24.80 13.44 16.61
C THR A 139 -24.95 14.96 16.75
N GLY A 140 -23.95 15.65 17.29
CA GLY A 140 -23.96 17.10 17.55
C GLY A 140 -24.90 17.55 18.68
N ARG A 141 -25.62 16.62 19.32
CA ARG A 141 -26.52 16.88 20.45
C ARG A 141 -25.72 17.32 21.67
N LEU A 142 -26.26 18.30 22.39
CA LEU A 142 -25.69 18.76 23.66
C LEU A 142 -25.88 17.69 24.74
N ASP A 143 -24.83 17.47 25.52
CA ASP A 143 -24.88 16.71 26.76
C ASP A 143 -25.50 17.59 27.85
N SER A 144 -26.83 17.61 27.88
CA SER A 144 -27.60 18.22 28.96
C SER A 144 -27.72 17.20 30.08
N LYS A 145 -27.07 17.44 31.23
CA LYS A 145 -27.37 16.70 32.46
C LYS A 145 -28.87 16.84 32.76
N ALA A 146 -29.57 15.70 32.84
CA ALA A 146 -30.90 15.61 33.42
C ALA A 146 -30.83 15.74 34.96
#